data_AF-A0A534LMC5-F1
#
_entry.id   AF-A0A534LMC5-F1
#
_cell.length_a   1.000
_cell.length_b   1.000
_cell.length_c   1.000
_cell.angle_alpha   90.00
_cell.angle_beta   90.00
_cell.angle_gamma   90.00
#
_symmetry.space_group_name_H-M   'P 1'
#
loop_
_entity.id
_entity.type
_entity.pdbx_description
1 polymer ?
#
loop_
_entity_poly.entity_id
_entity_poly.type
_entity_poly.pdbx_seq_one_letter_code
_entity_poly.pdbx_strand_id
1 'polypeptide(L)'
;MAVGGKDRSMLLSRGLLSILEKDELDSVIAHELMHLKHHDAEFKVFSRVLSRILFFDPFSKFFDPAVHREREYLADEMGGRSTGKPAALASALLKIASRGAPAKASWGLSILGRGRGIFSRYPPVQERVHRLLLLSEILADSRGAGTKN
;
A
#
# COMPACT_ATOMS: atom_id res chain seq x y z
N MET A 1 -2.42 -2.58 11.34
CA MET A 1 -3.50 -3.46 10.84
C MET A 1 -3.13 -4.88 11.18
N ALA A 2 -4.03 -5.60 11.83
CA ALA A 2 -3.88 -7.02 12.14
C ALA A 2 -5.10 -7.73 11.56
N VAL A 3 -4.87 -8.87 10.91
CA VAL A 3 -5.92 -9.77 10.43
C VAL A 3 -5.71 -11.09 11.15
N GLY A 4 -6.73 -11.55 11.86
CA GLY A 4 -6.75 -12.84 12.55
C GLY A 4 -8.20 -13.24 12.84
N GLY A 5 -8.58 -14.45 12.43
CA GLY A 5 -9.93 -15.00 12.65
C GLY A 5 -10.52 -15.67 11.41
N LYS A 6 -11.44 -16.62 11.66
CA LYS A 6 -12.22 -17.37 10.65
C LYS A 6 -13.12 -16.44 9.81
N ASP A 7 -13.44 -15.27 10.36
CA ASP A 7 -14.10 -14.16 9.69
C ASP A 7 -13.09 -13.04 9.39
N ARG A 8 -13.01 -12.61 8.13
CA ARG A 8 -12.11 -11.54 7.68
C ARG A 8 -12.62 -10.17 8.15
N SER A 9 -12.32 -9.78 9.39
CA SER A 9 -12.65 -8.45 9.93
C SER A 9 -11.56 -7.42 9.63
N MET A 10 -11.92 -6.26 9.10
CA MET A 10 -11.00 -5.12 8.89
C MET A 10 -11.26 -4.02 9.93
N LEU A 11 -10.20 -3.56 10.59
CA LEU A 11 -10.25 -2.47 11.56
C LEU A 11 -9.96 -1.13 10.88
N LEU A 12 -10.94 -0.24 10.87
CA LEU A 12 -10.81 1.13 10.37
C LEU A 12 -10.71 2.11 11.54
N SER A 13 -9.73 3.02 11.50
CA SER A 13 -9.61 4.08 12.50
C SER A 13 -10.74 5.10 12.32
N ARG A 14 -11.35 5.55 13.42
CA ARG A 14 -12.33 6.67 13.38
C ARG A 14 -11.74 7.93 12.76
N GLY A 15 -10.44 8.15 12.94
CA GLY A 15 -9.72 9.23 12.27
C GLY A 15 -9.77 9.12 10.75
N LEU A 16 -9.56 7.93 10.19
CA LEU A 16 -9.64 7.71 8.73
C LEU A 16 -11.07 7.95 8.20
N LEU A 17 -12.08 7.45 8.91
CA LEU A 17 -13.49 7.65 8.54
C LEU A 17 -13.92 9.12 8.52
N SER A 18 -13.27 9.96 9.34
CA SER A 18 -13.58 11.41 9.38
C SER A 18 -12.92 12.22 8.27
N ILE A 19 -12.02 11.63 7.48
CA ILE A 19 -11.18 12.33 6.51
C ILE A 19 -11.44 11.84 5.08
N LEU A 20 -11.68 10.54 4.94
CA LEU A 20 -11.95 9.92 3.66
C LEU A 20 -13.43 10.08 3.31
N GLU A 21 -13.68 10.52 2.09
CA GLU A 21 -15.00 10.48 1.50
C GLU A 21 -15.40 9.03 1.17
N LYS A 22 -16.68 8.79 0.90
CA LYS A 22 -17.19 7.44 0.63
C LYS A 22 -16.42 6.75 -0.51
N ASP A 23 -16.19 7.45 -1.61
CA ASP A 23 -15.48 6.91 -2.76
C ASP A 23 -13.99 6.63 -2.46
N GLU A 24 -13.37 7.48 -1.65
CA GLU A 24 -11.98 7.30 -1.21
C GLU A 24 -11.85 6.12 -0.25
N LEU A 25 -12.81 5.97 0.66
CA LEU A 25 -12.88 4.87 1.60
C LEU A 25 -13.09 3.54 0.87
N ASP A 26 -14.03 3.49 -0.09
CA ASP A 26 -14.29 2.30 -0.91
C ASP A 26 -13.05 1.89 -1.71
N SER A 27 -12.32 2.86 -2.28
CA SER A 27 -11.05 2.61 -2.96
C SER A 27 -9.94 2.11 -2.02
N VAL A 28 -9.83 2.65 -0.81
CA VAL A 28 -8.86 2.17 0.19
C VAL A 28 -9.21 0.76 0.67
N ILE A 29 -10.49 0.46 0.89
CA ILE A 29 -10.95 -0.89 1.26
C ILE A 29 -10.64 -1.86 0.12
N ALA A 30 -10.89 -1.50 -1.13
CA ALA A 30 -10.58 -2.33 -2.28
C ALA A 30 -9.07 -2.63 -2.39
N HIS A 31 -8.22 -1.63 -2.18
CA HIS A 31 -6.77 -1.81 -2.11
C HIS A 31 -6.37 -2.85 -1.04
N GLU A 32 -6.91 -2.72 0.17
CA GLU A 32 -6.59 -3.65 1.25
C GLU A 32 -7.19 -5.06 1.05
N LEU A 33 -8.38 -5.16 0.44
CA LEU A 33 -8.96 -6.43 0.01
C LEU A 33 -8.08 -7.11 -1.04
N MET A 34 -7.42 -6.36 -1.92
CA MET A 34 -6.47 -6.94 -2.89
C MET A 34 -5.24 -7.53 -2.20
N HIS A 35 -4.75 -6.92 -1.12
CA HIS A 35 -3.69 -7.52 -0.30
C HIS A 35 -4.15 -8.80 0.40
N LEU A 36 -5.40 -8.86 0.87
CA LEU A 36 -5.99 -10.09 1.44
C LEU A 36 -6.19 -11.19 0.41
N LYS A 37 -6.56 -10.82 -0.82
CA LYS A 37 -6.80 -11.75 -1.93
C LYS A 37 -5.51 -12.36 -2.48
N HIS A 38 -4.42 -11.60 -2.52
CA HIS A 38 -3.13 -12.04 -3.09
C HIS A 38 -2.13 -12.56 -2.06
N HIS A 39 -2.59 -12.89 -0.84
CA HIS A 39 -1.80 -13.58 0.19
C HIS A 39 -0.50 -12.85 0.58
N ASP A 40 -0.51 -11.52 0.64
CA ASP A 40 0.68 -10.71 0.92
C ASP A 40 1.35 -10.98 2.28
N ALA A 41 0.61 -11.58 3.20
CA ALA A 41 1.12 -12.02 4.48
C ALA A 41 2.15 -13.14 4.34
N GLU A 42 1.99 -14.05 3.37
CA GLU A 42 2.87 -15.21 3.20
C GLU A 42 4.27 -14.77 2.76
N PHE A 43 4.36 -13.84 1.80
CA PHE A 43 5.65 -13.29 1.36
C PHE A 43 6.36 -12.48 2.46
N LYS A 44 5.61 -11.68 3.24
CA LYS A 44 6.16 -10.93 4.39
C LYS A 44 6.70 -11.87 5.48
N VAL A 45 6.02 -12.99 5.72
CA VAL A 45 6.48 -14.01 6.68
C VAL A 45 7.68 -14.76 6.11
N PHE A 46 7.65 -15.15 4.85
CA PHE A 46 8.75 -15.82 4.15
C PHE A 46 10.03 -14.98 4.18
N SER A 47 9.97 -13.70 3.78
CA SER A 47 11.10 -12.78 3.84
C SER A 47 11.67 -12.70 5.27
N ARG A 48 10.80 -12.54 6.29
CA ARG A 48 11.23 -12.46 7.69
C ARG A 48 11.89 -13.74 8.21
N VAL A 49 11.42 -14.92 7.79
CA VAL A 49 12.03 -16.20 8.14
C VAL A 49 13.36 -16.37 7.41
N LEU A 50 13.41 -16.04 6.11
CA LEU A 50 14.61 -16.12 5.28
C LEU A 50 15.71 -15.18 5.79
N SER A 51 15.38 -13.93 6.14
CA SER A 51 16.34 -12.99 6.74
C SER A 51 16.89 -13.44 8.10
N ARG A 52 16.14 -14.25 8.86
CA ARG A 52 16.62 -14.84 10.12
C ARG A 52 17.57 -16.01 9.87
N ILE A 53 17.32 -16.79 8.82
CA ILE A 53 18.20 -17.90 8.40
C ILE A 53 19.50 -17.35 7.81
N LEU A 54 19.40 -16.35 6.93
CA LEU A 54 20.53 -15.70 6.25
C LEU A 54 21.12 -14.53 7.05
N PHE A 55 21.05 -14.56 8.38
CA PHE A 55 21.48 -13.43 9.23
C PHE A 55 22.96 -13.04 9.04
N PHE A 56 23.78 -13.98 8.56
CA PHE A 56 25.20 -13.82 8.28
C PHE A 56 25.48 -13.23 6.89
N ASP A 57 24.49 -13.17 6.01
CA ASP A 57 24.63 -12.65 4.66
C ASP A 57 24.12 -11.20 4.56
N PRO A 58 25.00 -10.21 4.33
CA PRO A 58 24.59 -8.82 4.13
C PRO A 58 23.77 -8.61 2.84
N PHE A 59 23.83 -9.52 1.85
CA PHE A 59 23.12 -9.38 0.57
C PHE A 59 21.61 -9.66 0.67
N SER A 60 21.19 -10.50 1.61
CA SER A 60 19.77 -10.81 1.89
C SER A 60 18.89 -9.57 2.14
N LYS A 61 19.47 -8.48 2.65
CA LYS A 61 18.76 -7.23 2.98
C LYS A 61 18.41 -6.37 1.77
N PHE A 62 18.99 -6.64 0.60
CA PHE A 62 18.80 -5.82 -0.61
C PHE A 62 17.60 -6.25 -1.46
N PHE A 63 17.08 -7.48 -1.30
CA PHE A 63 15.97 -7.99 -2.11
C PHE A 63 14.59 -7.54 -1.61
N ASP A 64 14.47 -7.20 -0.33
CA ASP A 64 13.21 -6.89 0.35
C ASP A 64 12.53 -5.62 -0.20
N PRO A 65 13.21 -4.46 -0.38
CA PRO A 65 12.54 -3.21 -0.73
C PRO A 65 11.96 -3.17 -2.15
N ALA A 66 12.60 -3.83 -3.12
CA ALA A 66 12.17 -3.77 -4.52
C ALA A 66 10.89 -4.58 -4.75
N VAL A 67 10.84 -5.81 -4.21
CA VAL A 67 9.67 -6.67 -4.32
C VAL A 67 8.47 -6.06 -3.58
N HIS A 68 8.71 -5.45 -2.41
CA HIS A 68 7.65 -4.76 -1.68
C HIS A 68 7.04 -3.59 -2.44
N ARG A 69 7.86 -2.81 -3.18
CA ARG A 69 7.34 -1.68 -3.98
C ARG A 69 6.44 -2.15 -5.12
N GLU A 70 6.85 -3.19 -5.85
CA GLU A 70 6.08 -3.67 -6.99
C GLU A 70 4.71 -4.20 -6.58
N ARG A 71 4.64 -4.88 -5.43
CA ARG A 71 3.37 -5.42 -4.93
C ARG A 71 2.38 -4.34 -4.51
N GLU A 72 2.87 -3.24 -3.91
CA GLU A 72 2.03 -2.08 -3.58
C GLU A 72 1.49 -1.41 -4.86
N TYR A 73 2.30 -1.32 -5.93
CA TYR A 73 1.84 -0.79 -7.22
C TYR A 73 0.77 -1.68 -7.88
N LEU A 74 0.95 -3.00 -7.84
CA LEU A 74 -0.05 -3.94 -8.35
C LEU A 74 -1.35 -3.86 -7.55
N ALA A 75 -1.26 -3.71 -6.22
CA ALA A 75 -2.43 -3.54 -5.37
C ALA A 75 -3.16 -2.21 -5.66
N ASP A 76 -2.44 -1.12 -5.90
CA ASP A 76 -2.99 0.17 -6.32
C ASP A 76 -3.72 0.06 -7.66
N GLU A 77 -3.11 -0.58 -8.66
CA GLU A 77 -3.70 -0.78 -9.97
C GLU A 77 -4.97 -1.65 -9.89
N MET A 78 -4.90 -2.79 -9.20
CA MET A 78 -6.02 -3.70 -9.04
C MET A 78 -7.16 -3.07 -8.23
N GLY A 79 -6.86 -2.38 -7.13
CA GLY A 79 -7.85 -1.67 -6.32
C GLY A 79 -8.52 -0.53 -7.09
N GLY A 80 -7.73 0.26 -7.82
CA GLY A 80 -8.21 1.34 -8.67
C GLY A 80 -9.10 0.86 -9.82
N ARG A 81 -8.72 -0.23 -10.50
CA ARG A 81 -9.55 -0.85 -11.55
C ARG A 81 -10.81 -1.48 -11.00
N SER A 82 -10.73 -2.18 -9.87
CA SER A 82 -11.89 -2.87 -9.28
C SER A 82 -12.99 -1.90 -8.83
N THR A 83 -12.61 -0.70 -8.38
CA THR A 83 -13.56 0.36 -8.00
C THR A 83 -13.97 1.26 -9.17
N GLY A 84 -13.23 1.23 -10.29
CA GLY A 84 -13.40 2.15 -11.41
C GLY A 84 -13.06 3.61 -11.09
N LYS A 85 -12.47 3.87 -9.91
CA LYS A 85 -12.18 5.19 -9.36
C LYS A 85 -10.74 5.30 -8.86
N PRO A 86 -9.72 5.08 -9.71
CA PRO A 86 -8.30 5.17 -9.28
C PRO A 86 -7.91 6.57 -8.79
N ALA A 87 -8.54 7.63 -9.28
CA ALA A 87 -8.32 9.00 -8.78
C ALA A 87 -8.76 9.19 -7.31
N ALA A 88 -9.81 8.47 -6.87
CA ALA A 88 -10.24 8.50 -5.47
C ALA A 88 -9.19 7.85 -4.55
N LEU A 89 -8.56 6.76 -5.00
CA LEU A 89 -7.42 6.16 -4.28
C LEU A 89 -6.23 7.13 -4.19
N ALA A 90 -5.93 7.86 -5.27
CA ALA A 90 -4.87 8.86 -5.28
C ALA A 90 -5.14 10.01 -4.30
N SER A 91 -6.37 10.54 -4.29
CA SER A 91 -6.81 11.57 -3.33
C SER A 91 -6.73 11.08 -1.89
N ALA A 92 -7.18 9.84 -1.63
CA ALA A 92 -7.08 9.21 -0.32
C ALA A 92 -5.64 9.14 0.17
N LEU A 93 -4.70 8.69 -0.69
CA LEU A 93 -3.27 8.62 -0.37
C LEU A 93 -2.69 9.99 -0.03
N LEU A 94 -3.07 11.05 -0.75
CA LEU A 94 -2.65 12.43 -0.45
C LEU A 94 -3.22 12.93 0.90
N LYS A 95 -4.50 12.66 1.19
CA LYS A 95 -5.15 13.01 2.46
C LYS A 95 -4.52 12.28 3.65
N ILE A 96 -4.11 11.02 3.47
CA ILE A 96 -3.42 10.24 4.49
C ILE A 96 -1.98 10.73 4.68
N ALA A 97 -1.24 10.97 3.59
CA ALA A 97 0.15 11.40 3.63
C ALA A 97 0.32 12.81 4.22
N SER A 98 -0.59 13.73 3.90
CA SER A 98 -0.57 15.12 4.41
C SER A 98 -0.78 15.23 5.92
N ARG A 99 -1.40 14.23 6.55
CA ARG A 99 -1.61 14.19 8.01
C ARG A 99 -0.45 13.60 8.80
N GLY A 100 0.54 13.01 8.12
CA GLY A 100 1.72 12.40 8.72
C GLY A 100 1.40 11.07 9.41
N ALA A 101 2.21 10.05 9.13
CA ALA A 101 2.25 8.87 9.97
C ALA A 101 2.53 9.29 11.43
N PRO A 102 1.90 8.68 12.45
CA PRO A 102 2.22 9.02 13.83
C PRO A 102 3.73 8.83 14.06
N ALA A 103 4.39 9.88 14.53
CA ALA A 103 5.81 9.91 14.88
C ALA A 103 6.21 8.95 16.02
N LYS A 104 5.34 8.00 16.38
CA LYS A 104 5.50 7.05 17.49
C LYS A 104 5.38 5.60 17.01
N ALA A 105 6.29 5.19 16.15
CA ALA A 105 6.66 3.79 15.98
C ALA A 105 8.19 3.67 16.06
N SER A 106 8.76 4.24 17.13
CA SER A 106 10.15 4.04 17.56
C SER A 106 10.15 3.15 18.81
N TRP A 107 9.72 1.90 18.68
CA TRP A 107 9.89 0.87 19.71
C TRP A 107 10.25 -0.44 18.99
N GLY A 108 11.54 -0.61 18.68
CA GLY A 108 12.05 -1.83 18.05
C GLY A 108 13.47 -1.69 17.48
N LEU A 109 14.47 -1.69 18.38
CA LEU A 109 15.92 -1.84 18.14
C LEU A 109 16.64 -0.73 17.34
N SER A 110 16.96 0.37 18.03
CA SER A 110 17.97 1.35 17.60
C SER A 110 19.31 1.05 18.28
N ILE A 111 20.11 0.16 17.70
CA ILE A 111 21.55 0.06 18.03
C ILE A 111 22.28 0.78 16.91
N LEU A 112 22.91 1.91 17.25
CA LEU A 112 23.75 2.77 16.41
C LEU A 112 23.03 3.83 15.53
N GLY A 113 23.08 5.08 15.98
CA GLY A 113 23.14 6.24 15.08
C GLY A 113 21.82 7.00 14.88
N ARG A 114 21.78 8.23 15.42
CA ARG A 114 20.92 9.33 14.95
C ARG A 114 21.00 9.42 13.42
N GLY A 115 19.87 9.29 12.74
CA GLY A 115 19.75 9.61 11.32
C GLY A 115 18.82 8.65 10.60
N ARG A 116 17.66 9.17 10.16
CA ARG A 116 16.92 8.77 8.94
C ARG A 116 17.44 7.47 8.29
N GLY A 117 17.11 6.32 8.86
CA GLY A 117 17.82 5.06 8.60
C GLY A 117 16.97 3.97 7.93
N ILE A 118 17.19 3.80 6.61
CA ILE A 118 17.19 2.54 5.85
C ILE A 118 15.85 1.88 5.44
N PHE A 119 14.68 2.23 5.99
CA PHE A 119 13.44 1.59 5.52
C PHE A 119 12.22 2.53 5.56
N SER A 120 12.07 3.37 4.54
CA SER A 120 10.71 3.69 4.09
C SER A 120 10.16 2.41 3.46
N ARG A 121 9.55 1.55 4.28
CA ARG A 121 8.90 0.30 3.83
C ARG A 121 7.77 0.54 2.83
N TYR A 122 7.40 1.79 2.61
CA TYR A 122 6.43 2.21 1.62
C TYR A 122 7.13 2.94 0.45
N PRO A 123 6.74 2.64 -0.81
CA PRO A 123 7.18 3.38 -1.98
C PRO A 123 6.89 4.88 -1.84
N PRO A 124 7.62 5.75 -2.56
CA PRO A 124 7.31 7.19 -2.56
C PRO A 124 5.86 7.41 -2.97
N VAL A 125 5.09 8.10 -2.11
CA VAL A 125 3.64 8.34 -2.31
C VAL A 125 3.38 9.04 -3.64
N GLN A 126 4.30 9.89 -4.08
CA GLN A 126 4.23 10.62 -5.34
C GLN A 126 4.13 9.69 -6.55
N GLU A 127 4.92 8.62 -6.56
CA GLU A 127 4.93 7.64 -7.65
C GLU A 127 3.61 6.86 -7.70
N ARG A 128 3.08 6.47 -6.54
CA ARG A 128 1.77 5.81 -6.44
C ARG A 128 0.64 6.70 -6.97
N VAL A 129 0.63 7.96 -6.55
CA VAL A 129 -0.36 8.96 -6.99
C VAL A 129 -0.26 9.17 -8.50
N HIS A 130 0.94 9.33 -9.04
CA HIS A 130 1.14 9.52 -10.47
C HIS A 130 0.60 8.35 -11.30
N ARG A 131 0.92 7.11 -10.92
CA ARG A 131 0.42 5.90 -11.59
C ARG A 131 -1.09 5.77 -11.54
N LEU A 132 -1.72 6.13 -10.42
CA LEU A 132 -3.17 6.10 -10.27
C LEU A 132 -3.87 7.16 -11.14
N LEU A 133 -3.26 8.34 -11.30
CA LEU A 133 -3.75 9.37 -12.21
C LEU A 133 -3.65 8.93 -13.67
N LEU A 134 -2.52 8.34 -14.08
CA LEU A 134 -2.38 7.74 -15.40
C LEU A 134 -3.40 6.64 -15.65
N LEU A 135 -3.62 5.77 -14.68
CA LEU A 135 -4.64 4.73 -14.77
C LEU A 135 -6.05 5.33 -14.90
N SER A 136 -6.32 6.45 -14.22
CA SER A 136 -7.59 7.16 -14.36
C SER A 136 -7.85 7.67 -15.77
N GLU A 137 -6.79 8.19 -16.41
CA GLU A 137 -6.82 8.70 -17.78
C GLU A 137 -7.05 7.56 -18.77
N ILE A 138 -6.31 6.44 -18.63
CA ILE A 138 -6.48 5.24 -19.45
C ILE A 138 -7.91 4.68 -19.36
N LEU A 139 -8.47 4.62 -18.14
CA LEU A 139 -9.83 4.14 -17.93
C LEU A 139 -10.90 5.15 -18.40
N ALA A 140 -10.58 6.44 -18.46
CA ALA A 140 -11.46 7.45 -19.04
C ALA A 140 -11.50 7.32 -20.57
N ASP A 141 -10.35 7.17 -21.21
CA ASP A 141 -10.21 6.97 -22.65
C ASP A 141 -10.88 5.67 -23.12
N SER A 142 -10.66 4.57 -22.38
CA SER A 142 -11.30 3.28 -22.64
C SER A 142 -12.83 3.34 -22.57
N ARG A 143 -13.40 4.22 -21.72
CA ARG A 143 -14.85 4.43 -21.63
C ARG A 143 -15.38 5.28 -22.79
N GLY A 144 -14.62 6.25 -23.27
CA GLY A 144 -14.98 7.09 -24.42
C GLY A 144 -14.92 6.36 -25.77
N ALA A 145 -14.03 5.36 -25.90
CA ALA A 145 -13.94 4.53 -27.10
C ALA A 145 -15.16 3.59 -27.27
N GLY A 146 -15.80 3.18 -26.18
CA GLY A 146 -16.94 2.26 -26.19
C GLY A 146 -18.29 2.88 -26.59
N THR A 147 -18.40 4.20 -26.67
CA THR A 147 -19.67 4.90 -27.01
C THR A 147 -19.79 5.31 -28.47
N LYS A 148 -18.80 4.97 -29.32
CA LYS A 148 -18.75 5.34 -30.74
C LYS A 148 -19.11 4.21 -31.71
N ASN A 149 -19.78 3.15 -31.24
CA ASN A 149 -20.22 2.03 -32.08
C ASN A 149 -21.73 1.81 -31.97
#